data_AF-A0A534IJD4-F1
#
_entry.id   AF-A0A534IJD4-F1
#
_cell.length_a   1.000
_cell.length_b   1.000
_cell.length_c   1.000
_cell.angle_alpha   90.00
_cell.angle_beta   90.00
_cell.angle_gamma   90.00
#
_symmetry.space_group_name_H-M   'P 1'
#
loop_
_entity.id
_entity.type
_entity.pdbx_description
1 polymer ?
#
loop_
_entity_poly.entity_id
_entity_poly.type
_entity_poly.pdbx_seq_one_letter_code
_entity_poly.pdbx_strand_id
1 'polypeptide(L)'
;METCKPPVTIPAWKCYATGKNPGKLGIYWFARPNFANRSLDLNLPGSIPGSLWEFLPRSLIVNTPGTFPPRNIDGVLISGFPCPDGAPSSTPPWILPRLQGYRPNTLVPPRHPEFPA
;
A
#
# COMPACT_ATOMS: atom_id res chain seq x y z
N MET A 1 15.21 -11.70 14.67
CA MET A 1 14.92 -11.03 13.39
C MET A 1 14.01 -9.85 13.72
N GLU A 2 14.38 -8.64 13.29
CA GLU A 2 13.65 -7.40 13.58
C GLU A 2 13.10 -6.82 12.26
N THR A 3 11.86 -6.29 12.28
CA THR A 3 11.18 -5.78 11.07
C THR A 3 11.52 -4.32 10.80
N CYS A 4 10.86 -3.40 11.50
CA CYS A 4 11.13 -1.96 11.55
C CYS A 4 10.57 -1.40 12.86
N LYS A 5 11.00 -0.20 13.24
CA LYS A 5 10.42 0.54 14.37
C LYS A 5 9.64 1.75 13.85
N PRO A 6 8.31 1.85 14.08
CA PRO A 6 7.45 0.90 14.81
C PRO A 6 7.11 -0.37 13.97
N PRO A 7 6.84 -1.52 14.62
CA PRO A 7 6.61 -2.81 13.93
C PRO A 7 5.17 -2.91 13.41
N VAL A 8 4.85 -2.13 12.37
CA VAL A 8 3.51 -2.00 11.81
C VAL A 8 3.54 -2.39 10.34
N THR A 9 2.50 -3.08 9.87
CA THR A 9 2.45 -3.71 8.54
C THR A 9 2.85 -2.74 7.42
N ILE A 10 2.21 -1.57 7.30
CA ILE A 10 2.48 -0.64 6.18
C ILE A 10 3.90 -0.06 6.21
N PRO A 11 4.41 0.50 7.33
CA PRO A 11 5.81 0.85 7.46
C PRO A 11 6.75 -0.30 7.10
N ALA A 12 6.50 -1.50 7.62
CA ALA A 12 7.36 -2.66 7.39
C ALA A 12 7.44 -3.05 5.90
N TRP A 13 6.31 -3.09 5.19
CA TRP A 13 6.29 -3.37 3.75
C TRP A 13 7.01 -2.31 2.93
N LYS A 14 6.86 -1.02 3.27
CA LYS A 14 7.62 0.05 2.58
C LYS A 14 9.10 0.02 2.94
N CYS A 15 9.48 -0.33 4.16
CA CYS A 15 10.89 -0.53 4.52
C CYS A 15 11.51 -1.66 3.71
N TYR A 16 10.84 -2.81 3.63
CA TYR A 16 11.24 -3.93 2.79
C TYR A 16 11.39 -3.51 1.32
N ALA A 17 10.38 -2.83 0.77
CA ALA A 17 10.36 -2.47 -0.64
C ALA A 17 11.45 -1.45 -1.01
N THR A 18 11.76 -0.51 -0.12
CA THR A 18 12.60 0.67 -0.44
C THR A 18 13.98 0.67 0.20
N GLY A 19 14.24 -0.22 1.16
CA GLY A 19 15.45 -0.20 1.99
C GLY A 19 15.55 1.01 2.93
N LYS A 20 14.50 1.83 3.06
CA LYS A 20 14.47 3.02 3.91
C LYS A 20 13.77 2.73 5.24
N ASN A 21 14.24 3.34 6.33
CA ASN A 21 13.54 3.25 7.62
C ASN A 21 12.26 4.11 7.66
N PRO A 22 11.35 3.89 8.63
CA PRO A 22 10.10 4.65 8.75
C PRO A 22 10.31 6.16 8.85
N GLY A 23 11.41 6.62 9.48
CA GLY A 23 11.78 8.02 9.57
C GLY A 23 12.02 8.68 8.21
N LYS A 24 12.77 8.01 7.34
CA LYS A 24 13.03 8.46 5.95
C LYS A 24 11.77 8.40 5.07
N LEU A 25 10.82 7.53 5.41
CA LEU A 25 9.57 7.35 4.66
C LEU A 25 8.46 8.29 5.16
N GLY A 26 8.53 8.76 6.41
CA GLY A 26 7.48 9.54 7.05
C GLY A 26 6.21 8.76 7.36
N ILE A 27 6.27 7.42 7.40
CA ILE A 27 5.11 6.55 7.64
C ILE A 27 5.32 5.73 8.91
N TYR A 28 4.42 5.89 9.88
CA TYR A 28 4.53 5.23 11.17
C TYR A 28 3.30 4.38 11.52
N TRP A 29 2.19 4.54 10.79
CA TRP A 29 0.93 3.82 11.02
C TRP A 29 0.09 3.74 9.72
N PHE A 30 -1.09 3.09 9.78
CA PHE A 30 -2.05 3.04 8.67
C PHE A 30 -2.74 4.38 8.38
N ALA A 31 -2.84 5.24 9.39
CA ALA A 31 -3.47 6.54 9.29
C ALA A 31 -2.60 7.59 9.98
N ARG A 32 -2.76 8.85 9.59
CA ARG A 32 -2.11 10.01 10.20
C ARG A 32 -3.18 10.98 10.72
N PRO A 33 -2.99 11.58 11.91
CA PRO A 33 -3.89 12.62 12.40
C PRO A 33 -3.79 13.85 11.52
N ASN A 34 -4.95 14.38 11.13
CA ASN A 34 -5.08 15.68 10.50
C ASN A 34 -5.70 16.64 11.52
N PHE A 35 -4.86 17.50 12.08
CA PHE A 35 -5.27 18.40 13.16
C PHE A 35 -6.12 19.58 12.66
N ALA A 36 -6.01 19.94 11.39
CA ALA A 36 -6.75 21.07 10.82
C ALA A 36 -8.26 20.78 10.74
N ASN A 37 -8.62 19.55 10.36
CA ASN A 37 -10.01 19.11 10.23
C ASN A 37 -10.45 18.12 11.33
N ARG A 38 -9.56 17.81 12.30
CA ARG A 38 -9.79 16.85 13.39
C ARG A 38 -10.18 15.45 12.90
N SER A 39 -9.55 14.98 11.81
CA SER A 39 -9.79 13.65 11.22
C SER A 39 -8.55 12.76 11.24
N LEU A 40 -8.73 11.52 10.78
CA LEU A 40 -7.64 10.59 10.45
C LEU A 40 -7.58 10.40 8.93
N ASP A 41 -6.45 10.73 8.32
CA ASP A 41 -6.21 10.49 6.91
C ASP A 41 -5.53 9.12 6.74
N LEU A 42 -5.99 8.31 5.78
CA LEU A 42 -5.31 7.06 5.44
C LEU A 42 -3.95 7.33 4.79
N ASN A 43 -2.94 6.59 5.21
CA ASN A 43 -1.64 6.60 4.54
C ASN A 43 -1.72 5.73 3.28
N LEU A 44 -1.55 6.36 2.11
CA LEU A 44 -1.51 5.70 0.80
C LEU A 44 -0.11 5.87 0.18
N PRO A 45 0.89 5.07 0.62
CA PRO A 45 2.30 5.35 0.33
C PRO A 45 2.78 4.81 -1.02
N GLY A 46 1.87 4.37 -1.89
CA GLY A 46 2.22 3.85 -3.22
C GLY A 46 2.95 4.89 -4.07
N SER A 47 2.67 6.18 -3.87
CA SER A 47 3.34 7.28 -4.57
C SER A 47 4.81 7.45 -4.20
N ILE A 48 5.25 6.97 -3.02
CA ILE A 48 6.63 7.12 -2.55
C ILE A 48 7.57 6.26 -3.41
N PRO A 49 8.55 6.87 -4.10
CA PRO A 49 9.42 6.17 -5.05
C PRO A 49 10.54 5.39 -4.38
N GLY A 50 11.17 4.55 -5.19
CA GLY A 50 12.36 3.78 -4.83
C GLY A 50 12.06 2.40 -4.30
N SER A 51 10.90 1.85 -4.63
CA SER A 51 10.61 0.44 -4.40
C SER A 51 11.45 -0.43 -5.34
N LEU A 52 11.90 -1.62 -4.90
CA LEU A 52 12.80 -2.49 -5.66
C LEU A 52 12.33 -2.74 -7.11
N TRP A 53 11.04 -3.00 -7.29
CA TRP A 53 10.42 -3.26 -8.59
C TRP A 53 10.38 -2.06 -9.55
N GLU A 54 10.69 -0.84 -9.08
CA GLU A 54 10.88 0.32 -9.96
C GLU A 54 12.21 0.25 -10.73
N PHE A 55 13.13 -0.62 -10.31
CA PHE A 55 14.46 -0.80 -10.93
C PHE A 55 14.60 -2.13 -11.68
N LEU A 56 13.62 -3.02 -11.58
CA LEU A 56 13.66 -4.37 -12.17
C LEU A 56 12.80 -4.43 -13.43
N PRO A 57 13.37 -4.85 -14.58
CA PRO A 57 12.59 -5.01 -15.80
C PRO A 57 11.65 -6.20 -15.70
N ARG A 58 10.53 -6.12 -16.44
CA ARG A 58 9.53 -7.20 -16.58
C ARG A 58 9.01 -7.77 -15.25
N SER A 59 8.71 -6.89 -14.30
CA SER A 59 8.24 -7.27 -12.95
C SER A 59 6.72 -7.45 -12.87
N LEU A 60 6.25 -8.41 -12.08
CA LEU A 60 4.83 -8.57 -11.73
C LEU A 60 4.66 -8.46 -10.22
N ILE A 61 3.99 -7.39 -9.78
CA ILE A 61 3.70 -7.12 -8.38
C ILE A 61 2.21 -7.26 -8.15
N VAL A 62 1.81 -8.09 -7.18
CA VAL A 62 0.41 -8.40 -6.92
C VAL A 62 0.13 -8.29 -5.43
N ASN A 63 -0.92 -7.53 -5.09
CA ASN A 63 -1.46 -7.42 -3.73
C ASN A 63 -0.43 -7.04 -2.64
N THR A 64 0.63 -6.32 -3.02
CA THR A 64 1.66 -5.91 -2.06
C THR A 64 1.17 -4.71 -1.26
N PRO A 65 1.15 -4.75 0.09
CA PRO A 65 0.63 -3.64 0.88
C PRO A 65 1.38 -2.33 0.68
N GLY A 66 0.67 -1.20 0.76
CA GLY A 66 1.25 0.13 0.64
C GLY A 66 1.69 0.51 -0.78
N THR A 67 1.12 -0.15 -1.80
CA THR A 67 1.41 0.12 -3.21
C THR A 67 0.29 0.88 -3.93
N PHE A 68 -0.74 1.35 -3.22
CA PHE A 68 -1.73 2.28 -3.74
C PHE A 68 -1.33 3.74 -3.43
N PRO A 69 -1.47 4.68 -4.38
CA PRO A 69 -1.83 4.45 -5.78
C PRO A 69 -0.74 3.68 -6.53
N PRO A 70 -1.12 2.80 -7.49
CA PRO A 70 -0.16 2.00 -8.25
C PRO A 70 0.78 2.89 -9.08
N ARG A 71 2.09 2.62 -9.01
CA ARG A 71 3.09 3.29 -9.86
C ARG A 71 3.32 2.51 -11.15
N ASN A 72 3.57 3.23 -12.24
CA ASN A 72 4.03 2.64 -13.48
C ASN A 72 5.44 2.06 -13.30
N ILE A 73 5.61 0.81 -13.71
CA ILE A 73 6.87 0.06 -13.72
C ILE A 73 7.02 -0.63 -15.07
N ASP A 74 8.20 -1.14 -15.37
CA ASP A 74 8.38 -2.06 -16.50
C ASP A 74 7.76 -3.43 -16.15
N GLY A 75 6.46 -3.56 -16.42
CA GLY A 75 5.67 -4.74 -16.11
C GLY A 75 4.27 -4.37 -15.61
N VAL A 76 3.80 -5.07 -14.58
CA VAL A 76 2.45 -4.95 -14.05
C VAL A 76 2.51 -4.80 -12.53
N LEU A 77 1.76 -3.83 -12.00
CA LEU A 77 1.55 -3.64 -10.58
C LEU A 77 0.05 -3.65 -10.30
N ILE A 78 -0.38 -4.58 -9.46
CA ILE A 78 -1.72 -4.65 -8.88
C ILE A 78 -1.58 -4.35 -7.40
N SER A 79 -2.12 -3.21 -6.96
CA SER A 79 -1.95 -2.70 -5.62
C SER A 79 -2.51 -3.66 -4.57
N GLY A 80 -1.93 -3.61 -3.37
CA GLY A 80 -2.47 -4.21 -2.15
C GLY A 80 -3.02 -3.18 -1.18
N PHE A 81 -3.53 -3.66 -0.05
CA PHE A 81 -4.08 -2.83 1.03
C PHE A 81 -3.08 -1.78 1.56
N PRO A 82 -3.50 -0.57 1.96
CA PRO A 82 -4.85 0.00 1.77
C PRO A 82 -5.06 0.41 0.32
N CYS A 83 -6.21 0.05 -0.23
CA CYS A 83 -6.65 0.47 -1.55
C CYS A 83 -8.12 0.88 -1.45
N PRO A 84 -8.50 2.14 -1.76
CA PRO A 84 -9.90 2.55 -1.75
C PRO A 84 -10.74 1.75 -2.75
N ASP A 85 -11.99 1.45 -2.38
CA ASP A 85 -12.95 0.79 -3.27
C ASP A 85 -13.22 1.62 -4.53
N GLY A 86 -13.30 0.95 -5.67
CA GLY A 86 -13.54 1.58 -6.97
C GLY A 86 -12.37 2.38 -7.54
N ALA A 87 -11.27 2.54 -6.81
CA ALA A 87 -10.10 3.24 -7.32
C ALA A 87 -9.31 2.39 -8.34
N PRO A 88 -8.62 3.02 -9.31
CA PRO A 88 -7.77 2.32 -10.27
C PRO A 88 -6.59 1.70 -9.55
N SER A 89 -6.70 0.42 -9.23
CA SER A 89 -5.80 -0.30 -8.35
C SER A 89 -4.69 -1.05 -9.07
N SER A 90 -4.56 -0.89 -10.39
CA SER A 90 -3.50 -1.54 -11.14
C SER A 90 -3.00 -0.69 -12.28
N THR A 91 -1.71 -0.84 -12.58
CA THR A 91 -1.04 -0.25 -13.74
C THR A 91 -0.23 -1.31 -14.46
N PRO A 92 -0.15 -1.28 -15.80
CA PRO A 92 -0.93 -0.43 -16.72
C PRO A 92 -2.42 -0.85 -16.83
N PRO A 93 -3.34 0.04 -17.29
CA PRO A 93 -4.78 -0.22 -17.27
C PRO A 93 -5.26 -1.46 -18.04
N TRP A 94 -4.50 -1.92 -19.03
CA TRP A 94 -4.87 -3.10 -19.84
C TRP A 94 -4.95 -4.39 -19.03
N ILE A 95 -4.37 -4.43 -17.83
CA ILE A 95 -4.47 -5.61 -16.96
C ILE A 95 -5.87 -5.78 -16.37
N LEU A 96 -6.64 -4.69 -16.20
CA LEU A 96 -7.92 -4.71 -15.48
C LEU A 96 -8.92 -5.75 -16.04
N PRO A 97 -9.14 -5.87 -17.36
CA PRO A 97 -10.03 -6.89 -17.92
C PRO A 97 -9.53 -8.33 -17.69
N ARG A 98 -8.22 -8.53 -17.52
CA ARG A 98 -7.63 -9.86 -17.30
C ARG A 98 -7.75 -10.35 -15.86
N LEU A 99 -8.07 -9.45 -14.92
CA LEU A 99 -8.22 -9.78 -13.51
C LEU A 99 -9.50 -10.58 -13.20
N GLN A 100 -10.40 -10.77 -14.16
CA GLN A 100 -11.61 -11.60 -14.02
C GLN A 100 -12.42 -11.32 -12.74
N GLY A 101 -12.53 -10.04 -12.36
CA GLY A 101 -13.25 -9.62 -11.17
C GLY A 101 -12.43 -9.61 -9.87
N TYR A 102 -11.15 -9.98 -9.89
CA TYR A 102 -10.26 -9.78 -8.75
C TYR A 102 -10.27 -8.32 -8.28
N ARG A 103 -10.32 -8.13 -6.97
CA ARG A 103 -10.25 -6.85 -6.29
C ARG A 103 -9.19 -6.95 -5.19
N PRO A 104 -8.25 -6.00 -5.10
CA PRO A 104 -7.42 -5.88 -3.91
C PRO A 104 -8.28 -5.80 -2.67
N ASN A 105 -7.82 -6.37 -1.56
CA ASN A 105 -8.55 -6.27 -0.31
C ASN A 105 -8.63 -4.79 0.09
N THR A 106 -9.83 -4.23 0.03
CA THR A 106 -10.17 -2.83 0.33
C THR A 106 -10.74 -2.67 1.74
N LEU A 107 -11.24 -3.76 2.31
CA LEU A 107 -11.87 -3.78 3.62
C LEU A 107 -10.79 -3.98 4.68
N VAL A 108 -10.78 -3.09 5.67
CA VAL A 108 -10.27 -3.46 7.00
C VAL A 108 -11.12 -4.67 7.43
N PRO A 109 -10.52 -5.79 7.87
CA PRO A 109 -11.29 -6.91 8.37
C PRO A 109 -12.35 -6.40 9.36
N PRO A 110 -13.60 -6.87 9.28
CA PRO A 110 -14.62 -6.47 10.25
C PRO A 110 -14.04 -6.68 11.66
N ARG A 111 -14.16 -5.65 12.51
CA ARG A 111 -13.63 -5.74 13.87
C ARG A 111 -14.29 -6.91 14.59
N HIS A 112 -13.51 -7.61 15.40
CA HIS A 112 -14.05 -8.64 16.27
C HIS A 112 -15.18 -8.02 17.12
N PRO A 113 -16.33 -8.71 17.30
CA PRO A 113 -17.51 -8.17 17.98
C PRO A 113 -17.23 -7.59 19.37
N GLU A 114 -16.17 -8.08 20.03
CA GLU A 114 -15.76 -7.69 21.38
C GLU A 114 -15.01 -6.36 21.48
N PHE A 115 -14.64 -5.72 20.35
CA PHE A 115 -13.95 -4.42 20.34
C PHE A 115 -14.68 -3.37 19.50
N PRO A 116 -15.85 -2.87 19.98
CA PRO A 116 -16.56 -1.77 19.33
C PRO A 116 -15.79 -0.44 19.45
N ALA A 117 -16.11 0.50 18.57
CA ALA A 117 -15.44 1.80 18.44
C ALA A 117 -15.77 2.78 19.57
#